data_AF-A0A254QH13-F1
#
_entry.id   AF-A0A254QH13-F1
#
_cell.length_a   1.000
_cell.length_b   1.000
_cell.length_c   1.000
_cell.angle_alpha   90.00
_cell.angle_beta   90.00
_cell.angle_gamma   90.00
#
_symmetry.space_group_name_H-M   'P 1'
#
loop_
_entity.id
_entity.type
_entity.pdbx_description
1 polymer ?
#
loop_
_entity_poly.entity_id
_entity_poly.type
_entity_poly.pdbx_seq_one_letter_code
_entity_poly.pdbx_strand_id
1 'polypeptide(L)'
;GKGGWNLVLTGVAMFSAMLIGEIAFLLASAQLPPNSAWTEALALFPIVSLIVMFRIFPLSGYHAAEHQVVHAIEQDEPLLPDVVRRMPRVHPRCGTNIGVGVSMFLGISQTRWIPWDDVRLLVAVILTLFLWRPIGGFVQQYVTTKPATPKQIQSGIDAANELLLKFESASKRQATPWTRLLNSGVFHVIGGALLAYVIVSLLAMPLGIKFFSL
;
A
#
# COMPACT_ATOMS: atom_id res chain seq x y z
N GLY A 1 19.53 5.98 -5.51
CA GLY A 1 19.58 4.79 -6.39
C GLY A 1 18.33 4.71 -7.24
N LYS A 2 18.38 4.05 -8.40
CA LYS A 2 17.29 3.97 -9.40
C LYS A 2 15.91 3.59 -8.84
N GLY A 3 15.83 2.97 -7.65
CA GLY A 3 14.57 2.63 -6.98
C GLY A 3 13.77 3.81 -6.39
N GLY A 4 14.40 4.95 -6.05
CA GLY A 4 13.71 6.06 -5.38
C GLY A 4 12.59 6.69 -6.23
N TRP A 5 12.85 6.93 -7.52
CA TRP A 5 11.87 7.49 -8.44
C TRP A 5 10.70 6.55 -8.73
N ASN A 6 10.96 5.23 -8.81
CA ASN A 6 9.89 4.24 -8.99
C ASN A 6 8.93 4.22 -7.80
N LEU A 7 9.44 4.41 -6.59
CA LEU A 7 8.62 4.53 -5.38
C LEU A 7 7.81 5.84 -5.37
N VAL A 8 8.40 6.96 -5.81
CA VAL A 8 7.66 8.22 -6.01
C VAL A 8 6.52 8.02 -7.02
N LEU A 9 6.80 7.42 -8.17
CA LEU A 9 5.78 7.11 -9.19
C LEU A 9 4.69 6.17 -8.66
N THR A 10 5.04 5.22 -7.79
CA THR A 10 4.06 4.37 -7.12
C THR A 10 3.12 5.20 -6.24
N GLY A 11 3.67 6.16 -5.49
CA GLY A 11 2.87 7.12 -4.71
C GLY A 11 1.94 7.96 -5.56
N VAL A 12 2.44 8.50 -6.68
CA VAL A 12 1.63 9.25 -7.64
C VAL A 12 0.49 8.37 -8.19
N ALA A 13 0.79 7.15 -8.63
CA ALA A 13 -0.20 6.23 -9.20
C ALA A 13 -1.29 5.85 -8.18
N MET A 14 -0.90 5.56 -6.94
CA MET A 14 -1.85 5.24 -5.86
C MET A 14 -2.78 6.43 -5.58
N PHE A 15 -2.24 7.64 -5.47
CA PHE A 15 -3.05 8.84 -5.28
C PHE A 15 -3.99 9.09 -6.47
N SER A 16 -3.50 8.98 -7.70
CA SER A 16 -4.31 9.16 -8.91
C SER A 16 -5.45 8.15 -8.97
N ALA A 17 -5.22 6.88 -8.62
CA ALA A 17 -6.27 5.86 -8.58
C ALA A 17 -7.36 6.21 -7.56
N MET A 18 -6.98 6.66 -6.36
CA MET A 18 -7.94 7.09 -5.35
C MET A 18 -8.72 8.32 -5.80
N LEU A 19 -8.04 9.32 -6.39
CA LEU A 19 -8.68 10.53 -6.91
C LEU A 19 -9.68 10.22 -8.02
N ILE A 20 -9.38 9.29 -8.92
CA ILE A 20 -10.32 8.85 -9.96
C ILE A 20 -11.58 8.25 -9.33
N GLY A 21 -11.42 7.42 -8.30
CA GLY A 21 -12.56 6.87 -7.57
C GLY A 21 -13.36 7.95 -6.82
N GLU A 22 -12.69 8.95 -6.25
CA GLU A 22 -13.34 10.08 -5.57
C GLU A 22 -14.15 10.94 -6.54
N ILE A 23 -13.58 11.28 -7.70
CA ILE A 23 -14.29 12.03 -8.73
C ILE A 23 -15.51 11.24 -9.24
N ALA A 24 -15.35 9.93 -9.46
CA ALA A 24 -16.45 9.07 -9.86
C ALA A 24 -17.55 9.00 -8.79
N PHE A 25 -17.18 8.92 -7.50
CA PHE A 25 -18.10 9.01 -6.38
C PHE A 25 -18.88 10.33 -6.42
N LEU A 26 -18.20 11.48 -6.47
CA LEU A 26 -18.83 12.81 -6.45
C LEU A 26 -19.82 13.00 -7.61
N LEU A 27 -19.43 12.59 -8.83
CA LEU A 27 -20.29 12.71 -10.02
C LEU A 27 -21.54 11.81 -9.93
N ALA A 28 -21.39 10.59 -9.40
CA ALA A 28 -22.48 9.64 -9.25
C ALA A 28 -23.41 10.00 -8.09
N SER A 29 -22.85 10.42 -6.94
CA SER A 29 -23.63 10.77 -5.75
C SER A 29 -24.46 12.03 -5.94
N ALA A 30 -24.02 12.97 -6.80
CA ALA A 30 -24.76 14.18 -7.12
C ALA A 30 -26.17 13.93 -7.72
N GLN A 31 -26.39 12.73 -8.28
CA GLN A 31 -27.66 12.33 -8.88
C GLN A 31 -28.52 11.46 -7.95
N LEU A 32 -28.06 11.23 -6.72
CA LEU A 32 -28.70 10.31 -5.78
C LEU A 32 -29.13 11.03 -4.49
N PRO A 33 -30.15 10.50 -3.78
CA PRO A 33 -30.53 11.03 -2.49
C PRO A 33 -29.36 10.92 -1.49
N PRO A 34 -29.06 11.98 -0.73
CA PRO A 34 -28.02 11.93 0.30
C PRO A 34 -28.39 10.92 1.39
N ASN A 35 -27.40 10.25 1.98
CA ASN A 35 -27.57 9.23 3.01
C ASN A 35 -28.46 8.05 2.58
N SER A 36 -28.50 7.75 1.28
CA SER A 36 -29.11 6.52 0.77
C SER A 36 -28.09 5.39 0.77
N ALA A 37 -28.58 4.14 0.85
CA ALA A 37 -27.73 2.96 0.72
C ALA A 37 -26.87 2.97 -0.56
N TRP A 38 -27.36 3.59 -1.65
CA TRP A 38 -26.61 3.77 -2.88
C TRP A 38 -25.44 4.74 -2.72
N THR A 39 -25.65 5.90 -2.08
CA THR A 39 -24.56 6.83 -1.80
C THR A 39 -23.51 6.25 -0.85
N GLU A 40 -23.93 5.43 0.13
CA GLU A 40 -23.01 4.72 1.00
C GLU A 40 -22.19 3.66 0.25
N ALA A 41 -22.81 2.91 -0.66
CA ALA A 41 -22.11 1.94 -1.49
C ALA A 41 -21.08 2.60 -2.42
N LEU A 42 -21.43 3.76 -3.01
CA LEU A 42 -20.51 4.50 -3.88
C LEU A 42 -19.30 5.07 -3.13
N ALA A 43 -19.38 5.29 -1.81
CA ALA A 43 -18.25 5.75 -1.01
C ALA A 43 -17.06 4.76 -1.01
N LEU A 44 -17.26 3.53 -1.46
CA LEU A 44 -16.19 2.54 -1.65
C LEU A 44 -15.38 2.75 -2.94
N PHE A 45 -15.83 3.61 -3.86
CA PHE A 45 -15.19 3.80 -5.17
C PHE A 45 -13.71 4.18 -5.12
N PRO A 46 -13.24 5.09 -4.24
CA PRO A 46 -11.81 5.37 -4.10
C PRO A 46 -10.97 4.11 -3.82
N ILE A 47 -11.45 3.24 -2.94
CA ILE A 47 -10.78 2.00 -2.57
C ILE A 47 -10.88 0.97 -3.69
N VAL A 48 -12.03 0.86 -4.34
CA VAL A 48 -12.22 -0.03 -5.49
C VAL A 48 -11.28 0.36 -6.64
N SER A 49 -11.16 1.64 -6.96
CA SER A 49 -10.24 2.13 -7.98
C SER A 49 -8.78 1.79 -7.66
N LEU A 50 -8.37 1.91 -6.39
CA LEU A 50 -7.05 1.50 -5.94
C LEU A 50 -6.83 -0.01 -6.09
N ILE A 51 -7.82 -0.84 -5.71
CA ILE A 51 -7.75 -2.29 -5.89
C ILE A 51 -7.61 -2.64 -7.37
N VAL A 52 -8.42 -2.01 -8.23
CA VAL A 52 -8.37 -2.21 -9.69
C VAL A 52 -6.99 -1.84 -10.25
N MET A 53 -6.40 -0.73 -9.80
CA MET A 53 -5.03 -0.35 -10.15
C MET A 53 -4.03 -1.48 -9.81
N PHE A 54 -4.09 -2.04 -8.60
CA PHE A 54 -3.22 -3.17 -8.23
C PHE A 54 -3.41 -4.42 -9.10
N ARG A 55 -4.59 -4.62 -9.70
CA ARG A 55 -4.86 -5.76 -10.59
C ARG A 55 -4.33 -5.54 -12.00
N ILE A 56 -4.57 -4.35 -12.56
CA ILE A 56 -4.21 -4.02 -13.94
C ILE A 56 -2.70 -3.83 -14.08
N PHE A 57 -2.07 -3.09 -13.16
CA PHE A 57 -0.64 -2.82 -13.24
C PHE A 57 0.21 -4.04 -12.81
N PRO A 58 1.46 -4.16 -13.28
CA PRO A 58 2.32 -5.28 -12.93
C PRO A 58 2.86 -5.21 -11.49
N LEU A 59 2.62 -4.10 -10.77
CA LEU A 59 3.13 -3.82 -9.42
C LEU A 59 2.92 -4.99 -8.45
N SER A 60 1.71 -5.54 -8.38
CA SER A 60 1.38 -6.65 -7.47
C SER A 60 2.15 -7.94 -7.78
N GLY A 61 2.62 -8.13 -9.00
CA GLY A 61 3.46 -9.29 -9.36
C GLY A 61 4.93 -9.06 -8.99
N TYR A 62 5.43 -7.84 -9.13
CA TYR A 62 6.77 -7.47 -8.63
C TYR A 62 6.82 -7.52 -7.09
N HIS A 63 5.77 -7.04 -6.42
CA HIS A 63 5.64 -7.12 -4.97
C HIS A 63 5.59 -8.57 -4.47
N ALA A 64 4.88 -9.46 -5.17
CA ALA A 64 4.91 -10.89 -4.88
C ALA A 64 6.33 -11.47 -5.01
N ALA A 65 7.03 -11.15 -6.10
CA ALA A 65 8.40 -11.61 -6.32
C ALA A 65 9.36 -11.13 -5.21
N GLU A 66 9.23 -9.89 -4.75
CA GLU A 66 10.00 -9.37 -3.62
C GLU A 66 9.79 -10.22 -2.36
N HIS A 67 8.53 -10.47 -1.97
CA HIS A 67 8.22 -11.30 -0.82
C HIS A 67 8.78 -12.72 -0.94
N GLN A 68 8.63 -13.31 -2.13
CA GLN A 68 9.09 -14.66 -2.40
C GLN A 68 10.62 -14.77 -2.32
N VAL A 69 11.35 -13.78 -2.82
CA VAL A 69 12.81 -13.73 -2.73
C VAL A 69 13.25 -13.54 -1.29
N VAL A 70 12.61 -12.65 -0.53
CA VAL A 70 12.92 -12.46 0.90
C VAL A 70 12.68 -13.75 1.68
N HIS A 71 11.59 -14.48 1.43
CA HIS A 71 11.34 -15.79 2.05
C HIS A 71 12.45 -16.80 1.73
N ALA A 72 12.91 -16.86 0.49
CA ALA A 72 14.02 -17.76 0.13
C ALA A 72 15.31 -17.40 0.91
N ILE A 73 15.62 -16.11 1.04
CA ILE A 73 16.77 -15.64 1.83
C ILE A 73 16.59 -15.97 3.31
N GLU A 74 15.41 -15.72 3.89
CA GLU A 74 15.13 -16.00 5.31
C GLU A 74 15.19 -17.50 5.64
N GLN A 75 14.99 -18.37 4.65
CA GLN A 75 15.04 -19.82 4.77
C GLN A 75 16.39 -20.41 4.37
N ASP A 76 17.40 -19.57 4.08
CA ASP A 76 18.72 -19.98 3.59
C ASP A 76 18.64 -20.87 2.32
N GLU A 77 17.65 -20.63 1.47
CA GLU A 77 17.39 -21.35 0.23
C GLU A 77 18.06 -20.65 -0.97
N PRO A 78 18.49 -21.40 -2.00
CA PRO A 78 19.18 -20.80 -3.14
C PRO A 78 18.25 -19.93 -3.98
N LEU A 79 18.73 -18.77 -4.43
CA LEU A 79 18.00 -17.82 -5.27
C LEU A 79 17.85 -18.29 -6.73
N LEU A 80 17.16 -19.42 -6.91
CA LEU A 80 16.81 -19.98 -8.21
C LEU A 80 15.34 -19.69 -8.53
N PRO A 81 14.98 -19.46 -9.81
CA PRO A 81 13.61 -19.12 -10.19
C PRO A 81 12.53 -20.09 -9.67
N ASP A 82 12.82 -21.39 -9.68
CA ASP A 82 11.85 -22.41 -9.22
C ASP A 82 11.73 -22.47 -7.70
N VAL A 83 12.81 -22.17 -6.99
CA VAL A 83 12.83 -22.06 -5.51
C VAL A 83 12.06 -20.83 -5.07
N VAL A 84 12.33 -19.69 -5.69
CA VAL A 84 11.61 -18.44 -5.37
C VAL A 84 10.13 -18.56 -5.71
N ARG A 85 9.78 -19.18 -6.86
CA ARG A 85 8.38 -19.34 -7.27
C ARG A 85 7.51 -20.09 -6.25
N ARG A 86 8.06 -21.07 -5.53
CA ARG A 86 7.32 -21.84 -4.52
C ARG A 86 7.12 -21.10 -3.19
N MET A 87 7.85 -20.00 -2.97
CA MET A 87 7.76 -19.27 -1.71
C MET A 87 6.40 -18.58 -1.52
N PRO A 88 5.94 -18.37 -0.28
CA PRO A 88 4.67 -17.69 -0.03
C PRO A 88 4.68 -16.24 -0.55
N ARG A 89 3.53 -15.77 -1.04
CA ARG A 89 3.36 -14.35 -1.41
C ARG A 89 3.05 -13.45 -0.21
N VAL A 90 2.60 -14.02 0.90
CA VAL A 90 2.30 -13.27 2.12
C VAL A 90 3.56 -13.22 2.97
N HIS A 91 3.93 -12.02 3.40
CA HIS A 91 5.10 -11.82 4.24
C HIS A 91 4.72 -11.07 5.53
N PRO A 92 5.13 -11.56 6.72
CA PRO A 92 4.70 -10.96 8.00
C PRO A 92 5.28 -9.57 8.24
N ARG A 93 6.42 -9.25 7.60
CA ARG A 93 7.11 -7.96 7.71
C ARG A 93 6.74 -6.96 6.61
N CYS A 94 5.75 -7.27 5.77
CA CYS A 94 5.31 -6.39 4.69
C CYS A 94 4.63 -5.12 5.24
N GLY A 95 4.93 -3.96 4.64
CA GLY A 95 4.31 -2.68 4.97
C GLY A 95 2.80 -2.63 4.76
N THR A 96 2.23 -3.52 3.92
CA THR A 96 0.77 -3.67 3.78
C THR A 96 0.10 -3.98 5.11
N ASN A 97 0.74 -4.76 6.00
CA ASN A 97 0.19 -5.03 7.33
C ASN A 97 0.05 -3.74 8.16
N ILE A 98 1.05 -2.86 8.11
CA ILE A 98 1.03 -1.57 8.80
C ILE A 98 -0.07 -0.68 8.19
N GLY A 99 -0.13 -0.59 6.86
CA GLY A 99 -1.16 0.19 6.16
C GLY A 99 -2.57 -0.26 6.54
N VAL A 100 -2.83 -1.57 6.52
CA VAL A 100 -4.12 -2.14 6.95
C VAL A 100 -4.41 -1.83 8.42
N GLY A 101 -3.42 -1.96 9.31
CA GLY A 101 -3.59 -1.60 10.72
C GLY A 101 -3.99 -0.14 10.92
N VAL A 102 -3.32 0.79 10.25
CA VAL A 102 -3.63 2.23 10.31
C VAL A 102 -5.01 2.51 9.74
N SER A 103 -5.34 1.98 8.55
CA SER A 103 -6.66 2.17 7.93
C SER A 103 -7.79 1.61 8.78
N MET A 104 -7.57 0.46 9.42
CA MET A 104 -8.57 -0.15 10.29
C MET A 104 -8.76 0.63 11.58
N PHE A 105 -7.67 1.08 12.21
CA PHE A 105 -7.76 1.94 13.40
C PHE A 105 -8.53 3.24 13.09
N LEU A 106 -8.18 3.94 12.01
CA LEU A 106 -8.85 5.18 11.61
C LEU A 106 -10.31 4.95 11.20
N GLY A 107 -10.60 3.86 10.48
CA GLY A 107 -11.97 3.52 10.08
C GLY A 107 -12.87 3.22 11.27
N ILE A 108 -12.38 2.44 12.24
CA ILE A 108 -13.15 2.13 13.45
C ILE A 108 -13.26 3.36 14.36
N SER A 109 -12.20 4.16 14.51
CA SER A 109 -12.23 5.33 15.39
C SER A 109 -13.19 6.43 14.90
N GLN A 110 -13.52 6.44 13.61
CA GLN A 110 -14.46 7.40 13.02
C GLN A 110 -15.89 6.85 12.87
N THR A 111 -16.15 5.59 13.22
CA THR A 111 -17.50 5.03 13.07
C THR A 111 -18.51 5.70 13.99
N ARG A 112 -19.71 5.97 13.48
CA ARG A 112 -20.82 6.54 14.27
C ARG A 112 -21.66 5.49 14.99
N TRP A 113 -21.39 4.20 14.76
CA TRP A 113 -22.17 3.11 15.35
C TRP A 113 -21.92 2.90 16.85
N ILE A 114 -20.79 3.40 17.37
CA ILE A 114 -20.46 3.40 18.80
C ILE A 114 -20.54 4.85 19.29
N PRO A 115 -21.57 5.23 20.07
CA PRO A 115 -21.77 6.63 20.47
C PRO A 115 -20.73 7.16 21.46
N TRP A 116 -20.12 6.29 22.26
CA TRP A 116 -19.16 6.68 23.30
C TRP A 116 -17.73 6.66 22.76
N ASP A 117 -17.08 7.83 22.79
CA ASP A 117 -15.75 8.02 22.21
C ASP A 117 -14.68 7.10 22.84
N ASP A 118 -14.66 6.99 24.16
CA ASP A 118 -13.68 6.16 24.87
C ASP A 118 -13.84 4.68 24.51
N VAL A 119 -15.08 4.20 24.43
CA VAL A 119 -15.40 2.81 24.05
C VAL A 119 -15.01 2.58 22.59
N ARG A 120 -15.33 3.52 21.70
CA ARG A 120 -14.98 3.43 20.28
C ARG A 120 -13.47 3.36 20.06
N LEU A 121 -12.70 4.20 20.76
CA LEU A 121 -11.24 4.18 20.70
C LEU A 121 -10.66 2.88 21.27
N LEU A 122 -11.20 2.39 22.39
CA LEU A 122 -10.78 1.11 22.96
C LEU A 122 -11.04 -0.05 21.99
N VAL A 123 -12.23 -0.09 21.37
CA VAL A 123 -12.57 -1.08 20.35
C VAL A 123 -11.63 -0.98 19.15
N ALA A 124 -11.35 0.23 18.66
CA ALA A 124 -10.41 0.46 17.56
C ALA A 124 -9.02 -0.08 17.88
N VAL A 125 -8.48 0.19 19.07
CA VAL A 125 -7.18 -0.33 19.53
C VAL A 125 -7.20 -1.85 19.60
N ILE A 126 -8.17 -2.44 20.30
CA ILE A 126 -8.24 -3.90 20.53
C ILE A 126 -8.31 -4.61 19.17
N LEU A 127 -9.29 -4.26 18.33
CA LEU A 127 -9.45 -4.90 17.03
C LEU A 127 -8.20 -4.71 16.16
N THR A 128 -7.58 -3.53 16.19
CA THR A 128 -6.33 -3.27 15.45
C THR A 128 -5.20 -4.17 15.91
N LEU A 129 -4.95 -4.28 17.21
CA LEU A 129 -3.86 -5.11 17.75
C LEU A 129 -4.01 -6.60 17.38
N PHE A 130 -5.24 -7.13 17.39
CA PHE A 130 -5.48 -8.55 17.11
C PHE A 130 -5.63 -8.87 15.62
N LEU A 131 -6.22 -7.98 14.82
CA LEU A 131 -6.65 -8.31 13.45
C LEU A 131 -5.78 -7.70 12.35
N TRP A 132 -4.90 -6.73 12.63
CA TRP A 132 -4.07 -6.08 11.60
C TRP A 132 -3.20 -7.06 10.79
N ARG A 133 -2.64 -8.10 11.43
CA ARG A 133 -1.82 -9.11 10.74
C ARG A 133 -2.64 -10.11 9.93
N PRO A 134 -3.70 -10.75 10.47
CA PRO A 134 -4.57 -11.62 9.67
C PRO A 134 -5.17 -10.91 8.46
N ILE A 135 -5.74 -9.72 8.67
CA ILE A 135 -6.37 -8.93 7.60
C ILE A 135 -5.28 -8.44 6.63
N GLY A 136 -4.13 -8.00 7.14
CA GLY A 136 -2.98 -7.63 6.31
C GLY A 136 -2.51 -8.76 5.40
N GLY A 137 -2.43 -10.00 5.92
CA GLY A 137 -2.10 -11.18 5.13
C GLY A 137 -3.15 -11.49 4.06
N PHE A 138 -4.44 -11.34 4.39
CA PHE A 138 -5.53 -11.45 3.41
C PHE A 138 -5.39 -10.40 2.29
N VAL A 139 -5.22 -9.13 2.66
CA VAL A 139 -5.03 -8.03 1.70
C VAL A 139 -3.79 -8.27 0.85
N GLN A 140 -2.69 -8.76 1.42
CA GLN A 140 -1.53 -9.16 0.64
C GLN A 140 -1.87 -10.23 -0.39
N GLN A 141 -2.52 -11.32 0.02
CA GLN A 141 -2.79 -12.47 -0.86
C GLN A 141 -3.72 -12.12 -2.04
N TYR A 142 -4.72 -11.27 -1.81
CA TYR A 142 -5.81 -11.04 -2.75
C TYR A 142 -5.79 -9.66 -3.42
N VAL A 143 -5.19 -8.65 -2.78
CA VAL A 143 -5.20 -7.26 -3.26
C VAL A 143 -3.81 -6.84 -3.73
N THR A 144 -2.84 -6.79 -2.82
CA THR A 144 -1.54 -6.15 -3.10
C THR A 144 -0.51 -7.09 -3.72
N THR A 145 -0.81 -8.38 -3.84
CA THR A 145 0.03 -9.34 -4.58
C THR A 145 -0.77 -10.15 -5.60
N LYS A 146 -0.10 -10.63 -6.64
CA LYS A 146 -0.60 -11.63 -7.59
C LYS A 146 0.53 -12.62 -7.95
N PRO A 147 0.24 -13.83 -8.44
CA PRO A 147 1.29 -14.75 -8.88
C PRO A 147 2.29 -14.05 -9.80
N ALA A 148 3.57 -14.11 -9.42
CA ALA A 148 4.64 -13.44 -10.15
C ALA A 148 4.96 -14.19 -11.44
N THR A 149 5.15 -13.44 -12.52
CA THR A 149 5.62 -14.00 -13.80
C THR A 149 7.11 -14.39 -13.70
N PRO A 150 7.63 -15.27 -14.58
CA PRO A 150 9.05 -15.62 -14.59
C PRO A 150 9.98 -14.40 -14.65
N LYS A 151 9.62 -13.39 -15.44
CA LYS A 151 10.37 -12.13 -15.56
C LYS A 151 10.40 -11.34 -14.24
N GLN A 152 9.30 -11.33 -13.50
CA GLN A 152 9.21 -10.62 -12.22
C GLN A 152 10.01 -11.32 -11.14
N ILE A 153 9.97 -12.67 -11.11
CA ILE A 153 10.81 -13.48 -10.22
C ILE A 153 12.29 -13.22 -10.49
N GLN A 154 12.71 -13.25 -11.76
CA GLN A 154 14.10 -12.97 -12.12
C GLN A 154 14.50 -11.55 -11.69
N SER A 155 13.66 -10.55 -11.95
CA SER A 155 13.90 -9.18 -11.51
C SER A 155 14.05 -9.06 -9.99
N GLY A 156 13.31 -9.86 -9.21
CA GLY A 156 13.45 -9.90 -7.76
C GLY A 156 14.77 -10.54 -7.31
N ILE A 157 15.16 -11.64 -7.96
CA ILE A 157 16.44 -12.33 -7.71
C ILE A 157 17.61 -11.38 -8.01
N ASP A 158 17.58 -10.70 -9.15
CA ASP A 158 18.62 -9.76 -9.57
C ASP A 158 18.77 -8.61 -8.55
N ALA A 159 17.64 -8.04 -8.11
CA ALA A 159 17.63 -6.98 -7.09
C ALA A 159 18.17 -7.47 -5.73
N ALA A 160 17.84 -8.70 -5.32
CA ALA A 160 18.36 -9.28 -4.10
C ALA A 160 19.86 -9.55 -4.16
N ASN A 161 20.35 -10.11 -5.26
CA ASN A 161 21.79 -10.32 -5.46
C ASN A 161 22.55 -8.98 -5.44
N GLU A 162 22.02 -7.94 -6.09
CA GLU A 162 22.62 -6.59 -6.03
C GLU A 162 22.68 -6.05 -4.58
N LEU A 163 21.63 -6.29 -3.78
CA LEU A 163 21.61 -5.87 -2.38
C LEU A 163 22.58 -6.68 -1.52
N LEU A 164 22.63 -8.00 -1.67
CA LEU A 164 23.53 -8.89 -0.92
C LEU A 164 25.00 -8.51 -1.18
N LEU A 165 25.38 -8.26 -2.44
CA LEU A 165 26.72 -7.79 -2.80
C LEU A 165 27.08 -6.43 -2.13
N LYS A 166 26.09 -5.53 -2.01
CA LYS A 166 26.28 -4.26 -1.28
C LYS A 166 26.40 -4.48 0.22
N PHE A 167 25.72 -5.47 0.78
CA PHE A 167 25.82 -5.80 2.21
C PHE A 167 27.16 -6.48 2.54
N GLU A 168 27.69 -7.32 1.66
CA GLU A 168 29.02 -7.94 1.84
C GLU A 168 30.15 -6.91 1.87
N SER A 169 30.05 -5.86 1.03
CA SER A 169 31.03 -4.78 0.96
C SER A 169 30.83 -3.67 2.01
N ALA A 170 29.69 -3.66 2.72
CA ALA A 170 29.38 -2.65 3.72
C ALA A 170 29.86 -3.04 5.14
N SER A 171 30.28 -2.05 5.92
CA SER A 171 30.56 -2.23 7.36
C SER A 171 29.31 -2.76 8.09
N LYS A 172 29.47 -3.79 8.93
CA LYS A 172 28.42 -4.42 9.77
C LYS A 172 27.86 -3.49 10.88
N ARG A 173 27.64 -2.20 10.61
CA ARG A 173 26.91 -1.32 11.53
C ARG A 173 25.44 -1.65 11.45
N GLN A 174 24.85 -2.01 12.58
CA GLN A 174 23.41 -2.23 12.66
C GLN A 174 22.68 -0.91 12.35
N ALA A 175 21.75 -0.97 11.39
CA ALA A 175 20.90 0.17 11.06
C ALA A 175 20.00 0.51 12.27
N THR A 176 20.06 1.76 12.72
CA THR A 176 19.15 2.32 13.74
C THR A 176 17.71 2.34 13.22
N PRO A 177 16.70 2.39 14.10
CA PRO A 177 15.29 2.48 13.68
C PRO A 177 15.04 3.61 12.68
N TRP A 178 15.66 4.78 12.88
CA TRP A 178 15.58 5.93 11.98
C TRP A 178 16.15 5.65 10.59
N THR A 179 17.34 5.06 10.52
CA THR A 179 17.94 4.70 9.21
C THR A 179 17.11 3.65 8.47
N ARG A 180 16.48 2.71 9.18
CA ARG A 180 15.56 1.73 8.56
C ARG A 180 14.31 2.41 8.00
N LEU A 181 13.73 3.34 8.76
CA LEU A 181 12.53 4.06 8.32
C LEU A 181 12.83 4.92 7.08
N LEU A 182 13.94 5.65 7.08
CA LEU A 182 14.36 6.47 5.93
C LEU A 182 14.65 5.61 4.69
N ASN A 183 15.20 4.41 4.87
CA ASN A 183 15.51 3.47 3.79
C ASN A 183 14.34 2.55 3.40
N SER A 184 13.19 2.62 4.08
CA SER A 184 12.02 1.79 3.82
C SER A 184 11.29 2.14 2.51
N GLY A 185 11.60 3.29 1.91
CA GLY A 185 10.90 3.80 0.74
C GLY A 185 9.57 4.50 1.04
N VAL A 186 9.04 4.41 2.27
CA VAL A 186 7.73 4.99 2.63
C VAL A 186 7.64 6.49 2.35
N PHE A 187 8.71 7.24 2.63
CA PHE A 187 8.75 8.69 2.38
C PHE A 187 8.74 9.03 0.89
N HIS A 188 9.27 8.15 0.03
CA HIS A 188 9.22 8.35 -1.41
C HIS A 188 7.79 8.17 -1.92
N VAL A 189 7.09 7.14 -1.44
CA VAL A 189 5.67 6.89 -1.77
C VAL A 189 4.80 8.03 -1.28
N ILE A 190 4.95 8.45 0.00
CA ILE A 190 4.23 9.60 0.56
C ILE A 190 4.53 10.87 -0.23
N GLY A 191 5.81 11.13 -0.53
CA GLY A 191 6.23 12.30 -1.31
C GLY A 191 5.61 12.33 -2.71
N GLY A 192 5.52 11.17 -3.38
CA GLY A 192 4.84 11.06 -4.67
C GLY A 192 3.34 11.33 -4.59
N ALA A 193 2.66 10.79 -3.58
CA ALA A 193 1.24 11.06 -3.35
C ALA A 193 0.97 12.54 -3.04
N LEU A 194 1.80 13.16 -2.19
CA LEU A 194 1.71 14.59 -1.87
C LEU A 194 1.99 15.47 -3.08
N LEU A 195 2.98 15.11 -3.91
CA LEU A 195 3.26 15.83 -5.15
C LEU A 195 2.06 15.79 -6.10
N ALA A 196 1.46 14.62 -6.29
CA ALA A 196 0.27 14.47 -7.11
C ALA A 196 -0.90 15.30 -6.55
N TYR A 197 -1.10 15.28 -5.23
CA TYR A 197 -2.11 16.11 -4.55
C TYR A 197 -1.90 17.61 -4.78
N VAL A 198 -0.67 18.12 -4.61
CA VAL A 198 -0.35 19.54 -4.82
C VAL A 198 -0.59 19.94 -6.27
N ILE A 199 -0.13 19.13 -7.24
CA ILE A 199 -0.34 19.40 -8.66
C ILE A 199 -1.84 19.47 -8.98
N VAL A 200 -2.62 18.50 -8.54
CA VAL A 200 -4.08 18.49 -8.75
C VAL A 200 -4.73 19.70 -8.11
N SER A 201 -4.34 20.06 -6.88
CA SER A 201 -4.89 21.21 -6.15
C SER A 201 -4.58 22.53 -6.86
N LEU A 202 -3.38 22.69 -7.41
CA LEU A 202 -3.00 23.87 -8.18
C LEU A 202 -3.78 23.98 -9.51
N LEU A 203 -4.02 22.85 -10.18
CA LEU A 203 -4.85 22.81 -11.39
C LEU A 203 -6.33 23.06 -11.11
N ALA A 204 -6.80 22.69 -9.92
CA ALA A 204 -8.16 22.88 -9.46
C ALA A 204 -8.48 24.33 -9.05
N MET A 205 -7.47 25.04 -8.53
CA MET A 205 -7.62 26.37 -7.95
C MET A 205 -8.28 27.39 -8.91
N PRO A 206 -7.89 27.50 -10.19
CA PRO A 206 -8.55 28.39 -11.15
C PRO A 206 -10.01 28.02 -11.44
N LEU A 207 -10.39 26.75 -11.21
CA LEU A 207 -11.74 26.24 -11.44
C LEU A 207 -12.66 26.43 -10.21
N GLY A 208 -12.13 26.99 -9.11
CA GLY A 208 -12.88 27.14 -7.85
C GLY A 208 -13.15 25.81 -7.12
N ILE A 209 -12.55 24.70 -7.56
CA ILE A 209 -12.76 23.37 -6.97
C ILE A 209 -11.79 23.18 -5.80
N LYS A 210 -12.32 22.93 -4.60
CA LYS A 210 -11.55 22.55 -3.41
C LYS A 210 -11.69 21.05 -3.19
N PHE A 211 -10.61 20.30 -3.42
CA PHE A 211 -10.63 18.83 -3.35
C PHE A 211 -10.65 18.28 -1.93
N PHE A 212 -10.22 19.05 -0.93
CA PHE A 212 -10.31 18.67 0.49
C PHE A 212 -10.55 19.94 1.33
N SER A 213 -11.72 20.03 1.95
CA SER A 213 -11.90 20.87 3.14
C SER A 213 -11.39 20.06 4.33
N LEU A 214 -10.17 20.33 4.77
CA LEU A 214 -9.79 20.03 6.15
C LEU A 214 -10.61 20.91 7.10
#